data_AF-A0A9N9CD81-F1
#
_entry.id   AF-A0A9N9CD81-F1
#
_cell.length_a   1.000
_cell.length_b   1.000
_cell.length_c   1.000
_cell.angle_alpha   90.00
_cell.angle_beta   90.00
_cell.angle_gamma   90.00
#
_symmetry.space_group_name_H-M   'P 1'
#
loop_
_entity.id
_entity.type
_entity.pdbx_description
1 polymer ?
#
loop_
_entity_poly.entity_id
_entity_poly.type
_entity_poly.pdbx_seq_one_letter_code
_entity_poly.pdbx_strand_id
1 'polypeptide(L)'
;MANAQKYLNTNYPSEKRPEVIAISIKGKNLEGQLTIKDFPNLKKIECGGNKELTSIELDNLPELNYFHANNCQLTDIKVSNCPNITYFNIANNLLVDTKFLDGLNPEKLTVLSIHTNNFHKQNLSFVSKFIKLQQLFLDNCDEEKFEKGIFNKFIGSFKPLQDLTELEILSIGKTDIDSGLEYLPESFRKIGLTTSFQADITGCVKIRQELEAVTRIEKVTEKLKKEQENGDPA
;
A
#
# COMPACT_ATOMS: atom_id res chain seq x y z
N MET A 1 -27.13 9.40 6.32
CA MET A 1 -25.88 8.82 6.87
C MET A 1 -25.88 8.96 8.38
N ALA A 2 -24.99 8.25 9.07
CA ALA A 2 -24.80 8.41 10.53
C ALA A 2 -23.41 8.98 10.80
N ASN A 3 -23.32 9.95 11.72
CA ASN A 3 -22.02 10.46 12.16
C ASN A 3 -21.15 9.32 12.71
N ALA A 4 -19.92 9.19 12.18
CA ALA A 4 -19.03 8.07 12.48
C ALA A 4 -18.64 8.01 13.97
N GLN A 5 -18.30 9.16 14.57
CA GLN A 5 -17.93 9.20 15.98
C GLN A 5 -19.10 8.86 16.91
N LYS A 6 -20.29 9.38 16.61
CA LYS A 6 -21.51 9.03 17.37
C LYS A 6 -21.81 7.55 17.26
N TYR A 7 -21.66 6.96 16.06
CA TYR A 7 -21.82 5.52 15.87
C TYR A 7 -20.83 4.73 16.73
N LEU A 8 -19.55 5.09 16.70
CA LEU A 8 -18.52 4.42 17.50
C LEU A 8 -18.86 4.50 18.99
N ASN A 9 -19.17 5.69 19.52
CA ASN A 9 -19.41 5.88 20.95
C ASN A 9 -20.67 5.14 21.44
N THR A 10 -21.72 5.05 20.62
CA THR A 10 -22.94 4.31 20.96
C THR A 10 -22.70 2.80 21.00
N ASN A 11 -21.92 2.26 20.05
CA ASN A 11 -21.71 0.81 19.94
C ASN A 11 -20.54 0.31 20.81
N TYR A 12 -19.55 1.17 21.05
CA TYR A 12 -18.31 0.88 21.78
C TYR A 12 -18.03 1.98 22.83
N PRO A 13 -18.92 2.09 23.85
CA PRO A 13 -18.71 3.02 24.95
C PRO A 13 -17.44 2.66 25.73
N SER A 14 -16.88 3.62 26.46
CA SER A 14 -15.58 3.52 27.16
C SER A 14 -15.42 2.25 27.98
N GLU A 15 -16.48 1.85 28.67
CA GLU A 15 -16.47 0.73 29.62
C GLU A 15 -16.32 -0.61 28.90
N LYS A 16 -16.74 -0.69 27.64
CA LYS A 16 -16.65 -1.91 26.81
C LYS A 16 -15.35 -2.00 26.02
N ARG A 17 -14.61 -0.90 25.82
CA ARG A 17 -13.40 -0.87 24.97
C ARG A 17 -12.33 -1.90 25.38
N PRO A 18 -12.11 -2.20 26.68
CA PRO A 18 -11.18 -3.25 27.07
C PRO A 18 -11.54 -4.65 26.57
N GLU A 19 -12.82 -4.92 26.26
CA GLU A 19 -13.28 -6.23 25.79
C GLU A 19 -13.26 -6.37 24.25
N VAL A 20 -13.06 -5.27 23.54
CA VAL A 20 -13.19 -5.23 22.07
C VAL A 20 -11.87 -5.65 21.42
N ILE A 21 -11.95 -6.72 20.63
CA ILE A 21 -10.81 -7.27 19.87
C ILE A 21 -10.82 -6.79 18.42
N ALA A 22 -11.99 -6.51 17.85
CA ALA A 22 -12.12 -6.05 16.48
C ALA A 22 -13.29 -5.06 16.33
N ILE A 23 -13.11 -4.06 15.46
CA ILE A 23 -14.16 -3.14 15.02
C ILE A 23 -14.36 -3.36 13.52
N SER A 24 -15.56 -3.78 13.11
CA SER A 24 -15.96 -3.87 11.71
C SER A 24 -17.17 -2.99 11.46
N ILE A 25 -16.93 -1.85 10.81
CA ILE A 25 -17.92 -0.83 10.45
C ILE A 25 -17.88 -0.52 8.95
N LYS A 26 -17.46 -1.51 8.15
CA LYS A 26 -17.38 -1.43 6.69
C LYS A 26 -18.76 -1.14 6.08
N GLY A 27 -18.82 -0.15 5.18
CA GLY A 27 -20.03 0.16 4.40
C GLY A 27 -21.25 0.51 5.24
N LYS A 28 -21.06 1.09 6.43
CA LYS A 28 -22.15 1.46 7.35
C LYS A 28 -22.76 2.84 7.04
N ASN A 29 -22.42 3.44 5.90
CA ASN A 29 -22.83 4.78 5.50
C ASN A 29 -22.51 5.82 6.58
N LEU A 30 -21.30 5.71 7.15
CA LEU A 30 -20.79 6.64 8.14
C LEU A 30 -20.20 7.87 7.46
N GLU A 31 -20.38 9.02 8.11
CA GLU A 31 -19.90 10.31 7.63
C GLU A 31 -19.07 11.04 8.68
N GLY A 32 -18.26 12.00 8.20
CA GLY A 32 -17.49 12.91 9.03
C GLY A 32 -16.17 12.31 9.49
N GLN A 33 -15.80 12.58 10.74
CA GLN A 33 -14.52 12.22 11.32
C GLN A 33 -14.67 11.05 12.30
N LEU A 34 -13.65 10.20 12.38
CA LEU A 34 -13.62 9.05 13.26
C LEU A 34 -12.31 8.97 14.04
N THR A 35 -12.39 9.18 15.35
CA THR A 35 -11.30 8.95 16.30
C THR A 35 -11.53 7.62 17.02
N ILE A 36 -10.59 6.70 16.84
CA ILE A 36 -10.55 5.40 17.53
C ILE A 36 -9.38 5.45 18.50
N LYS A 37 -9.70 5.50 19.80
CA LYS A 37 -8.69 5.59 20.84
C LYS A 37 -9.01 4.79 22.09
N ASP A 38 -7.98 4.45 22.85
CA ASP A 38 -8.10 3.80 24.15
C ASP A 38 -8.82 2.44 24.07
N PHE A 39 -8.43 1.64 23.08
CA PHE A 39 -8.85 0.24 22.97
C PHE A 39 -7.64 -0.68 23.24
N PRO A 40 -7.41 -1.10 24.49
CA PRO A 40 -6.15 -1.75 24.88
C PRO A 40 -5.97 -3.14 24.24
N ASN A 41 -7.05 -3.82 23.86
CA ASN A 41 -7.02 -5.17 23.29
C ASN A 41 -7.44 -5.22 21.81
N LEU A 42 -7.65 -4.07 21.16
CA LEU A 42 -8.14 -4.00 19.79
C LEU A 42 -7.03 -4.37 18.81
N LYS A 43 -7.25 -5.43 18.05
CA LYS A 43 -6.29 -6.00 17.08
C LYS A 43 -6.59 -5.63 15.64
N LYS A 44 -7.87 -5.36 15.33
CA LYS A 44 -8.36 -5.23 13.96
C LYS A 44 -9.38 -4.12 13.79
N ILE A 45 -9.19 -3.26 12.79
CA ILE A 45 -10.15 -2.24 12.36
C ILE A 45 -10.45 -2.38 10.88
N GLU A 46 -11.73 -2.49 10.54
CA GLU A 46 -12.25 -2.47 9.17
C GLU A 46 -13.34 -1.40 9.05
N CYS A 47 -13.02 -0.29 8.39
CA CYS A 47 -13.94 0.84 8.21
C CYS A 47 -14.05 1.33 6.76
N GLY A 48 -13.59 0.52 5.81
CA GLY A 48 -13.68 0.85 4.38
C GLY A 48 -15.12 0.97 3.84
N GLY A 49 -15.28 1.61 2.68
CA GLY A 49 -16.56 1.77 2.00
C GLY A 49 -17.52 2.77 2.66
N ASN A 50 -17.04 3.60 3.59
CA ASN A 50 -17.80 4.72 4.15
C ASN A 50 -17.53 5.97 3.33
N LYS A 51 -18.34 6.18 2.28
CA LYS A 51 -18.10 7.17 1.22
C LYS A 51 -18.17 8.65 1.64
N GLU A 52 -18.50 8.95 2.90
CA GLU A 52 -18.51 10.33 3.44
C GLU A 52 -17.60 10.47 4.67
N LEU A 53 -16.77 9.45 4.95
CA LEU A 53 -15.78 9.50 6.01
C LEU A 53 -14.55 10.25 5.49
N THR A 54 -14.21 11.36 6.15
CA THR A 54 -13.23 12.34 5.66
C THR A 54 -11.92 12.35 6.44
N SER A 55 -11.91 11.90 7.69
CA SER A 55 -10.68 11.71 8.45
C SER A 55 -10.76 10.59 9.47
N ILE A 56 -9.60 9.99 9.75
CA ILE A 56 -9.43 8.98 10.80
C ILE A 56 -8.25 9.35 11.70
N GLU A 57 -8.45 9.25 13.01
CA GLU A 57 -7.38 9.32 14.00
C GLU A 57 -7.33 8.01 14.79
N LEU A 58 -6.16 7.37 14.79
CA LEU A 58 -5.84 6.18 15.58
C LEU A 58 -4.89 6.60 16.70
N ASP A 59 -5.31 6.44 17.95
CA ASP A 59 -4.46 6.79 19.09
C ASP A 59 -4.54 5.75 20.21
N ASN A 60 -3.39 5.42 20.80
CA ASN A 60 -3.30 4.51 21.94
C ASN A 60 -3.98 3.14 21.69
N LEU A 61 -3.53 2.46 20.63
CA LEU A 61 -4.03 1.14 20.22
C LEU A 61 -2.86 0.13 20.23
N PRO A 62 -2.39 -0.28 21.42
CA PRO A 62 -1.15 -1.03 21.57
C PRO A 62 -1.18 -2.38 20.86
N GLU A 63 -2.34 -3.03 20.76
CA GLU A 63 -2.49 -4.36 20.15
C GLU A 63 -2.91 -4.33 18.67
N LEU A 64 -3.12 -3.14 18.08
CA LEU A 64 -3.63 -3.02 16.72
C LEU A 64 -2.56 -3.50 15.72
N ASN A 65 -2.89 -4.55 14.97
CA ASN A 65 -2.02 -5.10 13.93
C ASN A 65 -2.59 -4.97 12.51
N TYR A 66 -3.91 -4.83 12.38
CA TYR A 66 -4.59 -4.76 11.09
C TYR A 66 -5.50 -3.53 11.00
N PHE A 67 -5.20 -2.65 10.05
CA PHE A 67 -6.01 -1.47 9.76
C PHE A 67 -6.41 -1.41 8.28
N HIS A 68 -7.71 -1.30 8.01
CA HIS A 68 -8.28 -1.27 6.67
C HIS A 68 -9.39 -0.21 6.55
N ALA A 69 -9.11 0.86 5.79
CA ALA A 69 -9.97 2.01 5.58
C ALA A 69 -10.03 2.44 4.10
N ASN A 70 -10.16 1.49 3.19
CA ASN A 70 -10.20 1.74 1.76
C ASN A 70 -11.57 2.26 1.28
N ASN A 71 -11.61 2.90 0.10
CA ASN A 71 -12.87 3.35 -0.53
C ASN A 71 -13.71 4.27 0.37
N CYS A 72 -13.06 5.22 1.04
CA CYS A 72 -13.69 6.32 1.77
C CYS A 72 -13.38 7.64 1.02
N GLN A 73 -13.48 8.78 1.70
CA GLN A 73 -13.07 10.09 1.17
C GLN A 73 -12.02 10.73 2.09
N LEU A 74 -11.12 9.91 2.64
CA LEU A 74 -10.14 10.39 3.61
C LEU A 74 -9.21 11.42 2.98
N THR A 75 -9.19 12.62 3.55
CA THR A 75 -8.24 13.69 3.24
C THR A 75 -7.17 13.85 4.31
N ASP A 76 -7.42 13.30 5.51
CA ASP A 76 -6.47 13.30 6.63
C ASP A 76 -6.49 11.96 7.37
N ILE A 77 -5.31 11.52 7.82
CA ILE A 77 -5.16 10.37 8.69
C ILE A 77 -4.01 10.58 9.66
N LYS A 78 -4.27 10.29 10.93
CA LYS A 78 -3.27 10.38 12.01
C LYS A 78 -3.15 9.05 12.72
N VAL A 79 -1.91 8.67 13.01
CA VAL A 79 -1.57 7.47 13.75
C VAL A 79 -0.60 7.86 14.85
N SER A 80 -0.96 7.56 16.09
CA SER A 80 -0.11 7.77 17.27
C SER A 80 -0.24 6.58 18.20
N ASN A 81 0.86 6.18 18.84
CA ASN A 81 0.86 5.13 19.86
C ASN A 81 0.21 3.79 19.38
N CYS A 82 0.49 3.39 18.13
CA CYS A 82 0.02 2.15 17.51
C CYS A 82 1.22 1.26 17.07
N PRO A 83 2.06 0.77 18.02
CA PRO A 83 3.38 0.22 17.72
C PRO A 83 3.40 -1.12 16.97
N ASN A 84 2.26 -1.82 16.91
CA ASN A 84 2.16 -3.20 16.42
C ASN A 84 1.47 -3.34 15.05
N ILE A 85 1.20 -2.25 14.34
CA ILE A 85 0.58 -2.31 13.01
C ILE A 85 1.51 -3.03 12.04
N THR A 86 1.03 -4.12 11.45
CA THR A 86 1.73 -4.88 10.40
C THR A 86 1.05 -4.73 9.03
N TYR A 87 -0.27 -4.55 9.01
CA TYR A 87 -1.06 -4.36 7.79
C TYR A 87 -1.78 -3.01 7.82
N PHE A 88 -1.51 -2.16 6.82
CA PHE A 88 -2.09 -0.83 6.71
C PHE A 88 -2.61 -0.58 5.29
N ASN A 89 -3.94 -0.51 5.15
CA ASN A 89 -4.59 -0.27 3.86
C ASN A 89 -5.54 0.94 3.91
N ILE A 90 -5.20 1.96 3.13
CA ILE A 90 -5.94 3.23 2.95
C ILE A 90 -6.11 3.54 1.45
N ALA A 91 -6.18 2.50 0.62
CA ALA A 91 -6.36 2.66 -0.81
C ALA A 91 -7.67 3.35 -1.19
N ASN A 92 -7.70 4.00 -2.35
CA ASN A 92 -8.88 4.67 -2.91
C ASN A 92 -9.45 5.74 -1.96
N ASN A 93 -8.59 6.65 -1.50
CA ASN A 93 -8.95 7.83 -0.71
C ASN A 93 -8.51 9.12 -1.44
N LEU A 94 -8.31 10.23 -0.72
CA LEU A 94 -7.95 11.56 -1.26
C LEU A 94 -6.72 12.16 -0.55
N LEU A 95 -5.88 11.32 0.06
CA LEU A 95 -4.70 11.79 0.82
C LEU A 95 -3.67 12.44 -0.09
N VAL A 96 -3.02 13.49 0.42
CA VAL A 96 -2.06 14.30 -0.36
C VAL A 96 -0.62 14.23 0.15
N ASP A 97 -0.42 13.80 1.40
CA ASP A 97 0.89 13.64 2.04
C ASP A 97 1.03 12.32 2.80
N THR A 98 2.26 11.96 3.11
CA THR A 98 2.65 10.68 3.70
C THR A 98 2.98 10.77 5.20
N LYS A 99 2.63 11.87 5.90
CA LYS A 99 3.03 12.11 7.30
C LYS A 99 2.52 11.05 8.27
N PHE A 100 1.41 10.39 7.95
CA PHE A 100 0.87 9.29 8.76
C PHE A 100 1.86 8.13 8.92
N LEU A 101 2.83 7.98 8.00
CA LEU A 101 3.88 6.98 8.08
C LEU A 101 4.84 7.21 9.26
N ASP A 102 4.89 8.40 9.85
CA ASP A 102 5.71 8.69 11.03
C ASP A 102 5.11 8.09 12.31
N GLY A 103 3.81 7.79 12.30
CA GLY A 103 3.13 7.07 13.37
C GLY A 103 3.24 5.54 13.28
N LEU A 104 3.82 5.00 12.20
CA LEU A 104 3.96 3.57 11.97
C LEU A 104 5.35 3.08 12.38
N ASN A 105 5.42 1.88 12.93
CA ASN A 105 6.68 1.26 13.34
C ASN A 105 7.44 0.71 12.10
N PRO A 106 8.64 1.23 11.79
CA PRO A 106 9.43 0.79 10.63
C PRO A 106 9.85 -0.69 10.68
N GLU A 107 9.94 -1.27 11.87
CA GLU A 107 10.36 -2.67 12.10
C GLU A 107 9.19 -3.67 12.13
N LYS A 108 7.95 -3.23 11.90
CA LYS A 108 6.75 -4.08 12.00
C LYS A 108 5.88 -4.10 10.74
N LEU A 109 5.86 -3.01 9.97
CA LEU A 109 4.98 -2.90 8.81
C LEU A 109 5.41 -3.88 7.71
N THR A 110 4.53 -4.83 7.37
CA THR A 110 4.76 -5.84 6.32
C THR A 110 3.94 -5.57 5.06
N VAL A 111 2.78 -4.92 5.20
CA VAL A 111 1.91 -4.56 4.07
C VAL A 111 1.48 -3.11 4.16
N LEU A 112 1.78 -2.35 3.11
CA LEU A 112 1.35 -0.97 2.94
C LEU A 112 0.62 -0.80 1.61
N SER A 113 -0.67 -0.47 1.69
CA SER A 113 -1.53 -0.19 0.54
C SER A 113 -2.07 1.22 0.56
N ILE A 114 -1.56 2.02 -0.38
CA ILE A 114 -1.91 3.43 -0.56
C ILE A 114 -2.31 3.75 -2.02
N HIS A 115 -2.72 2.71 -2.78
CA HIS A 115 -3.23 2.83 -4.13
C HIS A 115 -4.25 3.94 -4.29
N THR A 116 -4.22 4.63 -5.42
CA THR A 116 -5.22 5.63 -5.80
C THR A 116 -5.57 6.59 -4.64
N ASN A 117 -4.62 7.43 -4.28
CA ASN A 117 -4.85 8.63 -3.48
C ASN A 117 -4.57 9.85 -4.36
N ASN A 118 -4.16 10.98 -3.78
CA ASN A 118 -3.78 12.18 -4.50
C ASN A 118 -2.42 12.71 -4.03
N PHE A 119 -1.50 11.79 -3.69
CA PHE A 119 -0.19 12.19 -3.16
C PHE A 119 0.56 13.08 -4.14
N HIS A 120 1.15 14.14 -3.60
CA HIS A 120 1.97 15.06 -4.38
C HIS A 120 3.18 14.37 -5.01
N LYS A 121 3.75 15.03 -6.02
CA LYS A 121 4.90 14.55 -6.78
C LYS A 121 6.09 14.26 -5.86
N GLN A 122 6.49 12.99 -5.73
CA GLN A 122 7.60 12.56 -4.86
C GLN A 122 8.17 11.21 -5.28
N ASN A 123 9.41 10.92 -4.85
CA ASN A 123 10.02 9.60 -5.04
C ASN A 123 9.71 8.65 -3.87
N LEU A 124 10.20 7.41 -3.93
CA LEU A 124 9.90 6.37 -2.95
C LEU A 124 10.71 6.45 -1.63
N SER A 125 11.43 7.54 -1.37
CA SER A 125 12.21 7.67 -0.12
C SER A 125 11.37 7.53 1.15
N PHE A 126 10.09 7.91 1.11
CA PHE A 126 9.18 7.81 2.24
C PHE A 126 8.94 6.37 2.76
N VAL A 127 9.19 5.34 1.93
CA VAL A 127 9.07 3.93 2.37
C VAL A 127 10.39 3.27 2.75
N SER A 128 11.54 3.90 2.50
CA SER A 128 12.87 3.29 2.70
C SER A 128 13.13 2.80 4.14
N LYS A 129 12.46 3.40 5.13
CA LYS A 129 12.58 3.00 6.54
C LYS A 129 11.92 1.65 6.88
N PHE A 130 10.95 1.18 6.10
CA PHE A 130 10.16 -0.02 6.41
C PHE A 130 10.84 -1.30 5.92
N ILE A 131 11.95 -1.69 6.56
CA ILE A 131 12.79 -2.83 6.13
C ILE A 131 12.08 -4.19 6.18
N LYS A 132 10.96 -4.29 6.91
CA LYS A 132 10.11 -5.50 7.00
C LYS A 132 8.98 -5.54 5.97
N LEU A 133 8.93 -4.57 5.06
CA LEU A 133 7.85 -4.46 4.08
C LEU A 133 7.96 -5.59 3.04
N GLN A 134 6.90 -6.38 2.93
CA GLN A 134 6.78 -7.51 2.01
C GLN A 134 5.91 -7.16 0.81
N GLN A 135 4.89 -6.31 1.01
CA GLN A 135 3.95 -5.91 -0.04
C GLN A 135 3.74 -4.41 -0.05
N LEU A 136 4.03 -3.79 -1.19
CA LEU A 136 3.93 -2.36 -1.41
C LEU A 136 3.06 -2.05 -2.62
N PHE A 137 2.06 -1.22 -2.37
CA PHE A 137 0.89 -1.07 -3.22
C PHE A 137 0.66 0.44 -3.47
N LEU A 138 1.18 0.93 -4.60
CA LEU A 138 1.31 2.35 -4.96
C LEU A 138 0.55 2.79 -6.21
N ASP A 139 0.15 1.83 -7.06
CA ASP A 139 -0.51 2.06 -8.34
C ASP A 139 -1.80 2.90 -8.25
N ASN A 140 -2.24 3.40 -9.40
CA ASN A 140 -3.48 4.14 -9.56
C ASN A 140 -4.54 3.29 -10.28
N CYS A 141 -5.19 2.38 -9.55
CA CYS A 141 -6.14 1.40 -10.09
C CYS A 141 -7.55 1.91 -10.40
N ASP A 142 -7.97 3.05 -9.86
CA ASP A 142 -9.31 3.59 -10.05
C ASP A 142 -9.35 4.54 -11.26
N GLU A 143 -9.93 4.05 -12.35
CA GLU A 143 -10.01 4.78 -13.62
C GLU A 143 -10.80 6.08 -13.51
N GLU A 144 -11.93 6.06 -12.76
CA GLU A 144 -12.77 7.25 -12.59
C GLU A 144 -12.02 8.35 -11.84
N LYS A 145 -11.29 8.00 -10.78
CA LYS A 145 -10.45 8.95 -10.05
C LYS A 145 -9.28 9.43 -10.91
N PHE A 146 -8.65 8.54 -11.67
CA PHE A 146 -7.54 8.89 -12.56
C PHE A 146 -7.97 9.92 -13.61
N GLU A 147 -9.09 9.70 -14.29
CA GLU A 147 -9.67 10.63 -15.27
C GLU A 147 -10.04 11.99 -14.66
N LYS A 148 -10.43 12.01 -13.38
CA LYS A 148 -10.69 13.25 -12.61
C LYS A 148 -9.43 13.94 -12.08
N GLY A 149 -8.23 13.41 -12.37
CA GLY A 149 -6.97 13.97 -11.91
C GLY A 149 -6.62 13.66 -10.46
N ILE A 150 -7.30 12.68 -9.85
CA ILE A 150 -7.08 12.19 -8.48
C ILE A 150 -6.23 10.92 -8.57
N PHE A 151 -4.92 11.08 -8.50
CA PHE A 151 -3.99 9.97 -8.58
C PHE A 151 -2.66 10.29 -7.88
N ASN A 152 -1.97 9.24 -7.44
CA ASN A 152 -0.64 9.29 -6.84
C ASN A 152 0.39 9.70 -7.89
N LYS A 153 1.17 10.75 -7.60
CA LYS A 153 2.21 11.28 -8.50
C LYS A 153 3.60 10.76 -8.11
N PHE A 154 3.76 9.45 -7.96
CA PHE A 154 5.06 8.86 -7.64
C PHE A 154 5.98 8.84 -8.85
N ILE A 155 7.24 9.22 -8.66
CA ILE A 155 8.25 9.37 -9.72
C ILE A 155 9.58 8.70 -9.35
N GLY A 156 10.47 8.56 -10.33
CA GLY A 156 11.87 8.21 -10.12
C GLY A 156 12.14 6.73 -10.30
N SER A 157 12.98 6.14 -9.46
CA SER A 157 13.44 4.76 -9.58
C SER A 157 13.16 3.92 -8.34
N PHE A 158 13.41 2.62 -8.42
CA PHE A 158 13.36 1.71 -7.26
C PHE A 158 14.56 1.81 -6.32
N LYS A 159 15.53 2.70 -6.57
CA LYS A 159 16.70 2.88 -5.68
C LYS A 159 16.35 3.06 -4.20
N PRO A 160 15.30 3.82 -3.82
CA PRO A 160 14.92 3.94 -2.41
C PRO A 160 14.43 2.64 -1.76
N LEU A 161 14.15 1.60 -2.55
CA LEU A 161 13.71 0.28 -2.09
C LEU A 161 14.86 -0.71 -1.90
N GLN A 162 16.11 -0.32 -2.17
CA GLN A 162 17.28 -1.23 -2.15
C GLN A 162 17.47 -1.99 -0.83
N ASP A 163 17.07 -1.39 0.29
CA ASP A 163 17.25 -1.97 1.63
C ASP A 163 16.02 -2.77 2.10
N LEU A 164 14.94 -2.80 1.31
CA LEU A 164 13.72 -3.55 1.62
C LEU A 164 13.90 -5.03 1.23
N THR A 165 14.83 -5.70 1.90
CA THR A 165 15.26 -7.08 1.60
C THR A 165 14.16 -8.15 1.70
N GLU A 166 13.01 -7.84 2.31
CA GLU A 166 11.85 -8.73 2.41
C GLU A 166 10.76 -8.43 1.36
N LEU A 167 10.95 -7.42 0.49
CA LEU A 167 9.91 -7.02 -0.47
C LEU A 167 9.69 -8.11 -1.52
N GLU A 168 8.46 -8.59 -1.62
CA GLU A 168 8.05 -9.66 -2.53
C GLU A 168 7.13 -9.15 -3.64
N ILE A 169 6.25 -8.19 -3.31
CA ILE A 169 5.21 -7.69 -4.20
C ILE A 169 5.26 -6.17 -4.24
N LEU A 170 5.37 -5.61 -5.44
CA LEU A 170 5.29 -4.18 -5.70
C LEU A 170 4.26 -3.91 -6.79
N SER A 171 3.37 -2.95 -6.60
CA SER A 171 2.48 -2.49 -7.67
C SER A 171 2.56 -0.98 -7.85
N ILE A 172 2.88 -0.57 -9.09
CA ILE A 172 3.20 0.81 -9.49
C ILE A 172 2.52 1.22 -10.80
N GLY A 173 1.52 0.48 -11.25
CA GLY A 173 0.75 0.82 -12.46
C GLY A 173 0.25 2.27 -12.48
N LYS A 174 0.33 2.90 -13.66
CA LYS A 174 -0.06 4.30 -13.88
C LYS A 174 0.65 5.28 -12.93
N THR A 175 1.94 5.05 -12.66
CA THR A 175 2.86 6.02 -12.01
C THR A 175 3.98 6.40 -12.99
N ASP A 176 4.78 7.41 -12.64
CA ASP A 176 5.95 7.86 -13.43
C ASP A 176 7.27 7.28 -12.86
N ILE A 177 7.21 6.12 -12.20
CA ILE A 177 8.39 5.36 -11.79
C ILE A 177 8.90 4.58 -13.01
N ASP A 178 10.18 4.75 -13.36
CA ASP A 178 10.64 4.43 -14.71
C ASP A 178 11.97 3.67 -14.81
N SER A 179 12.60 3.31 -13.69
CA SER A 179 13.94 2.71 -13.69
C SER A 179 14.29 1.99 -12.38
N GLY A 180 15.42 1.28 -12.36
CA GLY A 180 16.05 0.79 -11.14
C GLY A 180 15.71 -0.66 -10.77
N LEU A 181 15.40 -1.52 -11.74
CA LEU A 181 15.13 -2.94 -11.48
C LEU A 181 16.28 -3.64 -10.73
N GLU A 182 17.52 -3.18 -10.91
CA GLU A 182 18.71 -3.66 -10.22
C GLU A 182 18.70 -3.42 -8.69
N TYR A 183 17.82 -2.55 -8.19
CA TYR A 183 17.65 -2.28 -6.75
C TYR A 183 16.55 -3.12 -6.10
N LEU A 184 15.81 -3.93 -6.87
CA LEU A 184 14.83 -4.83 -6.28
C LEU A 184 15.55 -6.02 -5.61
N PRO A 185 15.12 -6.43 -4.41
CA PRO A 185 15.79 -7.50 -3.67
C PRO A 185 15.60 -8.87 -4.34
N GLU A 186 16.46 -9.83 -4.01
CA GLU A 186 16.32 -11.22 -4.50
C GLU A 186 15.00 -11.88 -4.05
N SER A 187 14.41 -11.43 -2.94
CA SER A 187 13.09 -11.87 -2.48
C SER A 187 11.96 -11.49 -3.43
N PHE A 188 12.19 -10.55 -4.34
CA PHE A 188 11.17 -9.95 -5.17
C PHE A 188 10.58 -10.96 -6.14
N ARG A 189 9.25 -11.13 -6.08
CA ARG A 189 8.53 -12.15 -6.86
C ARG A 189 7.65 -11.55 -7.94
N LYS A 190 7.08 -10.38 -7.68
CA LYS A 190 5.97 -9.87 -8.50
C LYS A 190 5.94 -8.35 -8.57
N ILE A 191 5.94 -7.84 -9.80
CA ILE A 191 5.64 -6.44 -10.10
C ILE A 191 4.30 -6.29 -10.83
N GLY A 192 3.43 -5.43 -10.31
CA GLY A 192 2.19 -4.98 -10.94
C GLY A 192 2.41 -3.67 -11.70
N LEU A 193 2.26 -3.71 -13.03
CA LEU A 193 2.37 -2.53 -13.90
C LEU A 193 1.01 -2.02 -14.41
N THR A 194 -0.08 -2.72 -14.10
CA THR A 194 -1.44 -2.49 -14.60
C THR A 194 -2.45 -2.44 -13.46
N THR A 195 -3.54 -1.70 -13.66
CA THR A 195 -4.63 -1.45 -12.70
C THR A 195 -5.54 -2.66 -12.50
N SER A 196 -5.65 -3.50 -13.53
CA SER A 196 -6.13 -4.89 -13.43
C SER A 196 -4.97 -5.79 -13.85
N PHE A 197 -4.96 -7.09 -13.55
CA PHE A 197 -3.95 -7.99 -14.14
C PHE A 197 -4.06 -8.10 -15.70
N GLN A 198 -4.87 -7.25 -16.35
CA GLN A 198 -4.95 -7.05 -17.80
C GLN A 198 -4.78 -5.56 -18.19
N ALA A 199 -3.70 -5.33 -18.95
CA ALA A 199 -3.47 -4.32 -19.98
C ALA A 199 -4.16 -2.94 -19.88
N ASP A 200 -3.50 -1.99 -19.18
CA ASP A 200 -3.24 -0.64 -19.68
C ASP A 200 -2.01 -0.07 -18.94
N ILE A 201 -0.95 0.26 -19.69
CA ILE A 201 0.44 0.40 -19.20
C ILE A 201 1.15 1.67 -19.70
N THR A 202 0.41 2.71 -20.04
CA THR A 202 1.02 3.93 -20.60
C THR A 202 2.02 4.60 -19.62
N GLY A 203 1.94 4.34 -18.30
CA GLY A 203 2.83 4.94 -17.29
C GLY A 203 4.25 4.37 -17.15
N CYS A 204 4.45 3.05 -17.32
CA CYS A 204 5.73 2.39 -16.96
C CYS A 204 6.46 1.76 -18.16
N VAL A 205 6.52 2.47 -19.29
CA VAL A 205 7.09 1.95 -20.55
C VAL A 205 8.54 1.48 -20.41
N LYS A 206 9.39 2.22 -19.69
CA LYS A 206 10.81 1.90 -19.53
C LYS A 206 11.04 0.61 -18.72
N ILE A 207 10.38 0.49 -17.56
CA ILE A 207 10.45 -0.73 -16.72
C ILE A 207 10.00 -1.95 -17.53
N ARG A 208 8.95 -1.79 -18.35
CA ARG A 208 8.51 -2.87 -19.24
C ARG A 208 9.59 -3.25 -20.26
N GLN A 209 10.22 -2.28 -20.90
CA GLN A 209 11.30 -2.54 -21.85
C GLN A 209 12.48 -3.26 -21.19
N GLU A 210 12.86 -2.86 -19.97
CA GLU A 210 13.89 -3.54 -19.20
C GLU A 210 13.50 -5.00 -18.87
N LEU A 211 12.26 -5.24 -18.41
CA LEU A 211 11.76 -6.60 -18.15
C LEU A 211 11.74 -7.47 -19.42
N GLU A 212 11.30 -6.90 -20.55
CA GLU A 212 11.32 -7.59 -21.85
C GLU A 212 12.75 -7.92 -22.30
N ALA A 213 13.71 -7.02 -22.05
CA ALA A 213 15.11 -7.26 -22.34
C ALA A 213 15.69 -8.38 -21.47
N VAL A 214 15.43 -8.38 -20.16
CA VAL A 214 15.85 -9.45 -19.23
C VAL A 214 15.28 -10.80 -19.68
N THR A 215 13.98 -10.86 -19.97
CA THR A 215 13.31 -12.08 -20.43
C THR A 215 13.92 -12.62 -21.74
N ARG A 216 14.31 -11.73 -22.66
CA ARG A 216 15.00 -12.12 -23.90
C ARG A 216 16.38 -12.71 -23.60
N ILE A 217 17.14 -12.09 -22.70
CA ILE A 217 18.48 -12.55 -22.30
C ILE A 217 18.40 -13.94 -21.67
N GLU A 218 17.44 -14.18 -20.77
CA GLU A 218 17.23 -15.50 -20.14
C GLU A 218 16.95 -16.59 -21.18
N LYS A 219 16.04 -16.33 -22.12
CA LYS A 219 15.72 -17.26 -23.22
C LYS A 219 16.93 -17.58 -24.10
N VAL A 220 17.74 -16.58 -24.43
CA VAL A 220 18.99 -16.78 -25.19
C VAL A 220 19.98 -17.61 -24.38
N THR A 221 20.12 -17.33 -23.08
CA THR A 221 21.02 -18.05 -22.17
C THR A 221 20.62 -19.52 -22.04
N GLU A 222 19.33 -19.83 -21.90
CA GLU A 222 18.82 -21.21 -21.89
C GLU A 222 19.08 -21.94 -23.22
N LYS A 223 18.90 -21.25 -24.36
CA LYS A 223 19.18 -21.83 -25.68
C LYS A 223 20.65 -22.20 -25.83
N LEU A 224 21.55 -21.31 -25.43
CA LEU A 224 23.00 -21.55 -25.48
C LEU A 224 23.41 -22.73 -24.57
N LYS A 225 22.82 -22.84 -23.37
CA LYS A 225 23.05 -24.00 -22.48
C LYS A 225 22.62 -25.32 -23.14
N LYS A 226 21.45 -25.35 -23.78
CA LYS A 226 20.97 -26.54 -24.51
C LYS A 226 21.85 -26.90 -25.71
N GLU A 227 22.40 -25.92 -26.42
CA GLU A 227 23.33 -26.16 -27.54
C GLU A 227 24.67 -26.72 -27.03
N GLN A 228 25.14 -26.30 -25.85
CA GLN A 228 26.33 -26.86 -25.20
C GLN A 228 26.11 -28.27 -24.64
N GLU A 229 24.94 -28.56 -24.06
CA GLU A 229 24.61 -29.90 -23.53
C GLU A 229 24.35 -30.95 -24.64
N ASN A 230 23.87 -30.53 -25.81
CA ASN A 230 23.68 -31.41 -26.96
C ASN A 230 24.93 -31.56 -27.83
N GLY A 231 26.00 -30.82 -27.52
CA GLY A 231 27.29 -30.91 -28.17
C GLY A 231 28.31 -31.65 -27.30
N ASP A 232 28.14 -32.96 -27.11
CA ASP A 232 29.23 -33.78 -26.56
C ASP A 232 30.31 -33.98 -27.66
N PRO A 233 31.61 -33.96 -27.30
CA PRO A 233 32.71 -33.88 -28.24
C PRO A 233 32.96 -35.24 -28.90
N ALA A 234 33.08 -35.23 -30.22
CA ALA A 234 33.72 -36.30 -30.97
C ALA A 234 35.20 -36.45 -30.59
#